data_AF-A0A7W1KU64-F1
#
_entry.id   AF-A0A7W1KU64-F1
#
_cell.length_a   1.000
_cell.length_b   1.000
_cell.length_c   1.000
_cell.angle_alpha   90.00
_cell.angle_beta   90.00
_cell.angle_gamma   90.00
#
_symmetry.space_group_name_H-M   'P 1'
#
loop_
_entity.id
_entity.type
_entity.pdbx_description
1 polymer ?
#
loop_
_entity_poly.entity_id
_entity_poly.type
_entity_poly.pdbx_seq_one_letter_code
_entity_poly.pdbx_strand_id
1 'polypeptide(L)' 'MPESYGKRQRQDVKSRKAAAREERRVARAKRDADRAAGLVEAGTPIEAADPVVLGLPDDEVETRDRPASDAPA' A
#
# COMPACT_ATOMS: atom_id res chain seq x y z
N MET A 1 30.97 8.98 28.91
CA MET A 1 30.27 10.08 28.20
C MET A 1 28.85 9.63 27.93
N PRO A 2 27.84 10.32 28.46
CA PRO A 2 26.45 10.12 28.04
C PRO A 2 26.35 10.25 26.52
N GLU A 3 25.36 9.60 25.90
CA GLU A 3 25.16 9.77 24.46
C GLU A 3 24.99 11.26 24.13
N SER A 4 25.58 11.71 23.02
CA SER A 4 25.36 13.08 22.58
C SER A 4 23.90 13.26 22.16
N TYR A 5 23.38 14.48 22.30
CA TYR A 5 22.00 14.82 21.93
C TYR A 5 21.64 14.36 20.50
N GLY A 6 22.56 14.54 19.55
CA GLY A 6 22.36 14.12 18.16
C GLY A 6 22.26 12.60 17.98
N LYS A 7 22.92 11.79 18.82
CA LYS A 7 22.74 10.33 18.79
C LYS A 7 21.35 9.94 19.26
N ARG A 8 20.87 10.50 20.38
CA ARG A 8 19.51 10.27 20.89
C ARG A 8 18.45 10.62 19.86
N GLN A 9 18.51 11.83 19.28
CA GLN A 9 17.55 12.27 18.28
C GLN A 9 17.48 11.34 17.05
N ARG A 10 18.63 10.82 16.60
CA ARG A 10 18.67 9.86 15.48
C ARG A 10 18.03 8.53 15.85
N GLN A 11 18.22 8.05 17.09
CA GLN A 11 17.55 6.85 17.57
C GLN A 11 16.03 7.06 17.66
N ASP A 12 15.57 8.20 18.15
CA ASP A 12 14.14 8.51 18.25
C ASP A 12 13.44 8.59 16.88
N VAL A 13 14.13 9.10 15.86
CA VAL A 13 13.59 9.10 14.49
C VAL A 13 13.55 7.67 13.93
N LYS A 14 14.58 6.87 14.18
CA LYS A 14 14.62 5.47 13.73
C LYS A 14 13.54 4.63 14.41
N SER A 15 13.36 4.78 15.72
CA SER A 15 12.34 4.07 16.48
C SER A 15 10.94 4.42 16.00
N ARG A 16 10.63 5.71 15.79
CA ARG A 16 9.35 6.13 15.21
C ARG A 16 9.10 5.56 13.82
N LYS A 17 10.13 5.56 12.95
CA LYS A 17 10.02 4.94 11.62
C LYS A 17 9.81 3.43 11.69
N ALA A 18 10.43 2.75 12.64
CA ALA A 18 10.26 1.32 12.86
C ALA A 18 8.84 1.01 13.34
N ALA A 19 8.32 1.74 14.33
CA ALA A 19 6.96 1.62 14.83
C ALA A 19 5.94 1.79 13.70
N ALA A 20 6.04 2.87 12.91
CA ALA A 20 5.14 3.12 11.78
C ALA A 20 5.25 2.06 10.65
N ARG A 21 6.38 1.36 10.53
CA ARG A 21 6.50 0.22 9.60
C ARG A 21 5.80 -1.01 10.17
N GLU A 22 5.95 -1.27 11.47
CA GLU A 22 5.32 -2.40 12.15
C GLU A 22 3.80 -2.26 12.17
N GLU A 23 3.28 -1.08 12.49
CA GLU A 23 1.84 -0.78 12.42
C GLU A 23 1.27 -1.11 11.04
N ARG A 24 1.95 -0.71 9.96
CA ARG A 24 1.55 -1.04 8.59
C ARG A 24 1.64 -2.53 8.29
N ARG A 25 2.62 -3.24 8.86
CA ARG A 25 2.74 -4.71 8.71
C ARG A 25 1.58 -5.40 9.41
N VAL A 26 1.31 -5.07 10.67
CA VAL A 26 0.20 -5.62 11.46
C VAL A 26 -1.14 -5.34 10.79
N ALA A 27 -1.36 -4.12 10.29
CA ALA A 27 -2.60 -3.77 9.59
C ALA A 27 -2.81 -4.57 8.28
N ARG A 28 -1.72 -4.93 7.57
CA ARG A 28 -1.80 -5.83 6.41
C ARG A 28 -2.10 -7.25 6.86
N ALA A 29 -1.32 -7.79 7.80
CA ALA A 29 -1.50 -9.13 8.32
C ALA A 29 -2.91 -9.36 8.87
N LYS A 30 -3.47 -8.35 9.57
CA LYS A 30 -4.86 -8.38 10.03
C LYS A 30 -5.84 -8.49 8.87
N ARG A 31 -5.73 -7.65 7.84
CA ARG A 31 -6.59 -7.72 6.66
C ARG A 31 -6.46 -9.05 5.91
N ASP A 32 -5.27 -9.63 5.88
CA ASP A 32 -5.02 -10.92 5.24
C ASP A 32 -5.67 -12.05 6.05
N ALA A 33 -5.53 -12.01 7.38
CA ALA A 33 -6.17 -12.95 8.30
C ALA A 33 -7.69 -12.84 8.27
N ASP A 34 -8.25 -11.64 8.25
CA ASP A 34 -9.71 -11.41 8.18
C ASP A 34 -10.28 -11.98 6.86
N ARG A 35 -9.55 -11.84 5.74
CA ARG A 35 -9.91 -12.47 4.46
C ARG A 35 -9.80 -14.00 4.52
N ALA A 36 -8.73 -14.54 5.09
CA ALA A 36 -8.56 -15.99 5.23
C ALA A 36 -9.59 -16.63 6.16
N ALA A 37 -10.02 -15.91 7.20
CA ALA A 37 -11.08 -16.31 8.12
C ALA A 37 -12.49 -16.18 7.50
N GLY A 38 -12.62 -15.64 6.29
CA GLY A 38 -13.91 -15.40 5.64
C GLY A 38 -14.74 -14.29 6.30
N LEU A 39 -14.14 -13.48 7.18
CA LEU A 39 -14.82 -12.32 7.80
C LEU A 39 -15.00 -11.17 6.82
N VAL A 40 -14.20 -11.15 5.75
CA VAL A 40 -14.30 -10.18 4.66
C VAL A 40 -14.63 -10.94 3.38
N GLU A 41 -15.83 -10.74 2.86
CA GLU A 41 -16.21 -11.27 1.56
C GLU A 41 -15.37 -10.62 0.45
N ALA A 42 -14.93 -11.43 -0.51
CA ALA A 42 -14.34 -10.90 -1.73
C ALA A 42 -15.43 -10.14 -2.49
N GLY A 43 -15.29 -8.81 -2.57
CA GLY A 43 -16.18 -7.99 -3.38
C GLY A 43 -16.12 -8.39 -4.86
N THR A 44 -17.12 -7.95 -5.61
CA THR A 44 -17.10 -8.09 -7.08
C THR A 44 -15.87 -7.39 -7.65
N PRO A 45 -15.31 -7.89 -8.78
CA PRO A 45 -14.26 -7.18 -9.48
C PRO A 45 -14.65 -5.72 -9.71
N ILE A 46 -13.72 -4.80 -9.46
CA ILE A 46 -13.95 -3.37 -9.71
C ILE A 46 -13.89 -3.18 -11.22
N GLU A 47 -15.02 -2.81 -11.82
CA GLU A 47 -15.08 -2.43 -13.22
C GLU A 47 -14.33 -1.11 -13.43
N ALA A 48 -13.73 -0.95 -14.61
CA ALA A 48 -13.08 0.29 -14.98
C ALA A 48 -14.14 1.40 -15.04
N ALA A 49 -14.04 2.37 -14.12
CA ALA A 49 -14.90 3.54 -14.15
C ALA A 49 -14.48 4.47 -15.29
N ASP A 50 -15.47 5.03 -15.97
CA ASP A 50 -15.28 6.07 -16.97
C ASP A 50 -14.62 7.31 -16.31
N PRO A 51 -13.49 7.82 -16.84
CA PRO A 51 -12.82 9.00 -16.30
C PRO A 51 -13.75 10.22 -16.17
N VAL A 52 -14.71 10.38 -17.08
CA VAL A 52 -15.71 11.46 -17.04
C VAL A 52 -16.56 11.36 -15.77
N VAL A 53 -16.94 10.14 -15.38
CA VAL A 53 -17.74 9.88 -14.17
C VAL A 53 -16.94 10.21 -12.90
N LEU A 54 -15.61 10.07 -12.95
CA LEU A 54 -14.70 10.43 -11.86
C LEU A 54 -14.30 11.91 -11.87
N GLY A 55 -14.79 12.70 -12.83
CA GLY A 55 -14.45 14.12 -12.97
C GLY A 55 -13.02 14.36 -13.46
N LEU A 56 -12.39 13.36 -14.07
CA LEU A 56 -11.10 13.51 -14.74
C LEU A 56 -11.34 13.87 -16.22
N PRO A 57 -10.54 14.76 -16.82
CA PRO A 57 -10.59 15.03 -18.25
C PRO A 57 -10.15 13.80 -19.05
N ASP A 58 -10.84 13.52 -20.17
CA ASP A 58 -10.60 12.35 -21.03
C ASP A 58 -9.18 12.30 -21.62
N ASP A 59 -8.49 13.43 -21.69
CA ASP A 59 -7.21 13.56 -22.40
C ASP A 59 -5.97 13.09 -21.60
N GLU A 60 -6.13 12.69 -20.34
CA GLU A 60 -5.02 12.30 -19.44
C GLU A 60 -4.87 10.77 -19.26
N VAL A 61 -5.71 9.95 -19.89
CA VAL A 61 -5.62 8.47 -19.81
C VAL A 61 -4.67 7.92 -20.87
N GLU A 62 -3.41 8.34 -20.84
CA GLU A 62 -2.36 7.64 -21.57
C GLU A 62 -2.17 6.27 -20.91
N THR A 63 -2.82 5.25 -21.49
CA THR A 63 -2.72 3.86 -21.08
C THR A 63 -1.25 3.46 -21.14
N ARG A 64 -0.57 3.44 -19.99
CA ARG A 64 0.72 2.76 -19.88
C ARG A 64 0.45 1.29 -20.16
N ASP A 65 0.69 0.90 -21.40
CA ASP A 65 0.67 -0.48 -21.86
C ASP A 65 1.46 -1.32 -20.85
N ARG A 66 0.77 -2.14 -20.07
CA ARG A 66 1.42 -3.12 -19.20
C ARG A 66 2.01 -4.17 -20.14
N PRO A 67 3.33 -4.33 -20.24
CA PRO A 67 3.89 -5.36 -21.10
C PRO A 67 3.37 -6.72 -20.63
N ALA A 68 2.86 -7.51 -21.57
CA ALA A 68 2.39 -8.87 -21.36
C ALA A 68 3.56 -9.78 -20.96
N SER A 69 3.92 -9.79 -19.68
CA SER A 69 4.84 -10.77 -19.10
C SER A 69 4.04 -11.80 -18.32
N ASP A 70 3.56 -12.82 -19.02
CA ASP A 70 3.67 -14.24 -18.65
C ASP A 70 2.71 -15.07 -19.51
N ALA A 71 3.20 -15.51 -20.68
CA ALA A 71 2.64 -16.66 -21.37
C ALA A 71 3.48 -17.88 -20.98
N PRO A 72 2.91 -18.96 -20.42
CA PRO A 72 3.65 -20.19 -20.19
C PRO A 72 4.02 -20.84 -21.52
N ALA A 73 5.27 -21.31 -21.62
CA ALA A 73 5.80 -22.09 -22.73
C ALA A 73 5.32 -23.54 -22.70
#